data_AF-A0A5P2B473-F1
#
_entry.id   AF-A0A5P2B473-F1
#
_cell.length_a   1.000
_cell.length_b   1.000
_cell.length_c   1.000
_cell.angle_alpha   90.00
_cell.angle_beta   90.00
_cell.angle_gamma   90.00
#
_symmetry.space_group_name_H-M   'P 1'
#
loop_
_entity.id
_entity.type
_entity.pdbx_description
1 polymer ?
#
loop_
_entity_poly.entity_id
_entity_poly.type
_entity_poly.pdbx_seq_one_letter_code
_entity_poly.pdbx_strand_id
1 'polypeptide(L)'
;MLTRIANGRTLRTTDTSAPLSSPCPSLSAFWPRVRQFAVPTAMIEKATARRVVGDWAGACSAARFDIDFGLRAVAHTHGRHVADQLRSDLRHLAPDLLRWHMPRIAPDGLLRPGLTVALARYEAAGPAGVRPLRLVARTPPAWADAGQRISLALWDGARARADPPHHHPHPHPHRRFRLDLHRHLWDARRAGELRARSGTGAPDPQWRHCAVDRWADEAALLLHTDGRPAGPVVVRLGAGRRLLMEPGPDVDAVGVGHPSGFSTVAPPSVGDISALPVLPDASTWILPDLELLRTGAVTAERLHPLVAASLLPDSTPAGPSTAPAARRPRIVECRGARHRIGLVDGVLAPLDHDAAEIRREELLAALSGTPLPCLRVIDEAHRSPDALTGVRERLDHGDVDGALAVIEDLLGPEALLRDGPLRDELETAARRRVTHGLYRAGLIGSAPSPAHPGPGARRDVRSHPRHSSTR
;
A
#
# COMPACT_ATOMS: atom_id res chain seq x y z
N MET A 1 -2.39 23.81 26.29
CA MET A 1 -1.15 24.51 25.90
C MET A 1 -0.39 23.64 24.90
N LEU A 2 -0.57 23.87 23.59
CA LEU A 2 -0.02 23.02 22.50
C LEU A 2 1.39 23.51 22.12
N THR A 3 2.43 22.71 22.37
CA THR A 3 3.79 23.06 21.92
C THR A 3 4.12 22.33 20.61
N ARG A 4 4.19 23.11 19.53
CA ARG A 4 4.57 22.67 18.18
C ARG A 4 6.09 22.50 18.14
N ILE A 5 6.60 21.26 18.16
CA ILE A 5 8.03 21.01 17.90
C ILE A 5 8.21 20.92 16.37
N ALA A 6 8.44 22.06 15.74
CA ALA A 6 8.99 22.14 14.40
C ALA A 6 10.50 22.38 14.51
N ASN A 7 11.28 21.52 13.84
CA ASN A 7 12.73 21.63 13.60
C ASN A 7 13.47 22.75 14.36
N GLY A 8 13.88 22.45 15.60
CA GLY A 8 15.05 23.08 16.23
C GLY A 8 15.00 24.58 16.54
N ARG A 9 13.85 25.27 16.52
CA ARG A 9 13.74 26.64 17.05
C ARG A 9 12.45 26.85 17.85
N THR A 10 12.61 27.14 19.14
CA THR A 10 11.55 27.67 20.02
C THR A 10 11.16 29.07 19.55
N LEU A 11 9.98 29.21 18.96
CA LEU A 11 9.32 30.50 18.80
C LEU A 11 8.18 30.58 19.82
N ARG A 12 8.29 31.54 20.75
CA ARG A 12 7.16 32.02 21.54
C ARG A 12 6.38 32.98 20.67
N THR A 13 5.13 32.65 20.34
CA THR A 13 4.15 33.63 19.90
C THR A 13 2.82 33.31 20.56
N THR A 14 2.41 34.20 21.44
CA THR A 14 1.04 34.40 21.88
C THR A 14 0.23 34.88 20.67
N ASP A 15 -0.54 34.01 20.04
CA ASP A 15 -1.81 34.46 19.48
C ASP A 15 -2.80 33.30 19.27
N THR A 16 -4.06 33.61 19.53
CA THR A 16 -5.19 32.70 19.62
C THR A 16 -5.83 32.57 18.23
N SER A 17 -6.37 31.38 17.92
CA SER A 17 -7.23 31.11 16.76
C SER A 17 -6.57 31.14 15.37
N ALA A 18 -5.83 30.09 15.03
CA ALA A 18 -5.62 29.70 13.63
C ALA A 18 -6.25 28.31 13.39
N PRO A 19 -7.16 28.16 12.41
CA PRO A 19 -7.82 26.87 12.17
C PRO A 19 -6.80 25.80 11.76
N LEU A 20 -7.03 24.56 12.20
CA LEU A 20 -6.27 23.34 11.89
C LEU A 20 -6.35 22.93 10.40
N SER A 21 -6.61 23.87 9.51
CA SER A 21 -6.83 23.70 8.08
C SER A 21 -5.52 23.77 7.33
N SER A 22 -4.72 22.72 7.41
CA SER A 22 -3.79 22.38 6.34
C SER A 22 -3.88 20.88 6.13
N PRO A 23 -4.73 20.42 5.19
CA PRO A 23 -4.90 19.01 4.91
C PRO A 23 -3.59 18.45 4.35
N CYS A 24 -3.17 17.31 4.90
CA CYS A 24 -2.37 16.35 4.13
C CYS A 24 -3.14 16.09 2.82
N PRO A 25 -2.50 16.05 1.64
CA PRO A 25 -3.20 15.91 0.35
C PRO A 25 -4.23 14.79 0.43
N SER A 26 -5.44 15.12 -0.02
CA SER A 26 -6.73 14.46 0.26
C SER A 26 -6.67 12.94 0.39
N LEU A 27 -6.68 12.44 1.64
CA LEU A 27 -6.95 11.03 1.97
C LEU A 27 -8.21 10.51 1.25
N SER A 28 -9.16 11.41 0.98
CA SER A 28 -10.40 11.16 0.23
C SER A 28 -10.21 10.66 -1.20
N ALA A 29 -9.13 11.04 -1.90
CA ALA A 29 -8.82 10.51 -3.24
C ALA A 29 -7.75 9.41 -3.21
N PHE A 30 -6.93 9.40 -2.15
CA PHE A 30 -5.86 8.41 -1.94
C PHE A 30 -6.42 7.00 -1.77
N TRP A 31 -7.25 6.78 -0.74
CA TRP A 31 -7.73 5.43 -0.40
C TRP A 31 -8.64 4.79 -1.47
N PRO A 32 -9.53 5.52 -2.18
CA PRO A 32 -10.29 4.93 -3.27
C PRO A 32 -9.41 4.41 -4.40
N ARG A 33 -8.37 5.16 -4.78
CA ARG A 33 -7.37 4.73 -5.78
C ARG A 33 -6.60 3.51 -5.30
N VAL A 34 -6.09 3.53 -4.06
CA VAL A 34 -5.40 2.37 -3.47
C VAL A 34 -6.32 1.14 -3.46
N ARG A 35 -7.59 1.30 -3.09
CA ARG A 35 -8.57 0.21 -3.05
C ARG A 35 -8.79 -0.42 -4.41
N GLN A 36 -8.79 0.38 -5.48
CA GLN A 36 -9.00 -0.10 -6.84
C GLN A 36 -7.86 -1.03 -7.32
N PHE A 37 -6.60 -0.73 -6.96
CA PHE A 37 -5.44 -1.39 -7.57
C PHE A 37 -4.62 -2.27 -6.61
N ALA A 38 -4.55 -1.93 -5.32
CA ALA A 38 -3.63 -2.58 -4.40
C ALA A 38 -4.04 -4.02 -4.06
N VAL A 39 -5.34 -4.28 -3.94
CA VAL A 39 -5.94 -5.58 -3.62
C VAL A 39 -7.20 -5.79 -4.49
N PRO A 40 -7.05 -6.16 -5.77
CA PRO A 40 -8.18 -6.38 -6.68
C PRO A 40 -9.08 -7.54 -6.23
N THR A 41 -10.36 -7.54 -6.62
CA THR A 41 -11.34 -8.58 -6.25
C THR A 41 -10.84 -9.99 -6.60
N ALA A 42 -10.27 -10.18 -7.80
CA ALA A 42 -9.74 -11.47 -8.22
C ALA A 42 -8.60 -11.98 -7.29
N MET A 43 -7.81 -11.08 -6.69
CA MET A 43 -6.82 -11.47 -5.68
C MET A 43 -7.50 -11.99 -4.41
N ILE A 44 -8.52 -11.28 -3.92
CA ILE A 44 -9.26 -11.64 -2.70
C ILE A 44 -9.91 -13.02 -2.87
N GLU A 45 -10.56 -13.25 -4.02
CA GLU A 45 -11.20 -14.52 -4.36
C GLU A 45 -10.19 -15.67 -4.42
N LYS A 46 -9.10 -15.50 -5.19
CA LYS A 46 -8.04 -16.52 -5.31
C LYS A 46 -7.39 -16.82 -3.95
N ALA A 47 -7.03 -15.79 -3.18
CA ALA A 47 -6.39 -15.95 -1.87
C ALA A 47 -7.34 -16.60 -0.85
N THR A 48 -8.61 -16.19 -0.83
CA THR A 48 -9.63 -16.76 0.05
C THR A 48 -9.91 -18.22 -0.28
N ALA A 49 -10.08 -18.57 -1.56
CA ALA A 49 -10.32 -19.95 -1.98
C ALA A 49 -9.18 -20.88 -1.53
N ARG A 50 -7.92 -20.45 -1.68
CA ARG A 50 -6.73 -21.18 -1.23
C ARG A 50 -6.65 -21.30 0.30
N ARG A 51 -6.93 -20.21 1.01
CA ARG A 51 -6.93 -20.18 2.48
C ARG A 51 -7.98 -21.13 3.08
N VAL A 52 -9.19 -21.16 2.54
CA VAL A 52 -10.30 -21.99 3.05
C VAL A 52 -9.98 -23.49 2.97
N VAL A 53 -9.24 -23.93 1.95
CA VAL A 53 -8.78 -25.32 1.83
C VAL A 53 -7.46 -25.60 2.57
N GLY A 54 -6.92 -24.62 3.31
CA GLY A 54 -5.69 -24.74 4.11
C GLY A 54 -4.39 -24.58 3.32
N ASP A 55 -4.45 -24.22 2.03
CA ASP A 55 -3.29 -23.95 1.18
C ASP A 55 -2.77 -22.51 1.42
N TRP A 56 -2.12 -22.32 2.57
CA TRP A 56 -1.57 -21.00 2.95
C TRP A 56 -0.49 -20.51 2.00
N ALA A 57 0.29 -21.40 1.39
CA ALA A 57 1.34 -21.04 0.44
C ALA A 57 0.73 -20.57 -0.89
N GLY A 58 -0.29 -21.26 -1.39
CA GLY A 58 -1.07 -20.82 -2.54
C GLY A 58 -1.81 -19.50 -2.28
N ALA A 59 -2.35 -19.29 -1.08
CA ALA A 59 -2.94 -18.02 -0.69
C ALA A 59 -1.91 -16.88 -0.70
N CYS A 60 -0.72 -17.12 -0.15
CA CYS A 60 0.39 -16.16 -0.18
C CYS A 60 0.79 -15.82 -1.62
N SER A 61 0.95 -16.84 -2.47
CA SER A 61 1.27 -16.65 -3.89
C SER A 61 0.22 -15.80 -4.62
N ALA A 62 -1.07 -16.08 -4.41
CA ALA A 62 -2.16 -15.30 -4.99
C ALA A 62 -2.14 -13.82 -4.57
N ALA A 63 -1.71 -13.52 -3.34
CA ALA A 63 -1.56 -12.16 -2.82
C ALA A 63 -0.17 -11.53 -3.07
N ARG A 64 0.67 -12.18 -3.90
CA ARG A 64 2.03 -11.75 -4.27
C ARG A 64 3.00 -11.69 -3.08
N PHE A 65 2.91 -12.68 -2.20
CA PHE A 65 3.89 -12.92 -1.15
C PHE A 65 4.91 -13.96 -1.56
N ASP A 66 6.15 -13.69 -1.18
CA ASP A 66 7.28 -14.58 -1.31
C ASP A 66 7.60 -15.19 0.06
N ILE A 67 7.93 -16.48 0.13
CA ILE A 67 8.23 -17.17 1.39
C ILE A 67 9.73 -17.41 1.51
N ASP A 68 10.36 -16.83 2.53
CA ASP A 68 11.81 -16.86 2.75
C ASP A 68 12.21 -17.81 3.90
N PHE A 69 11.36 -18.79 4.23
CA PHE A 69 11.66 -19.82 5.23
C PHE A 69 10.99 -21.15 4.90
N GLY A 70 11.58 -22.25 5.38
CA GLY A 70 11.00 -23.59 5.28
C GLY A 70 10.57 -24.13 6.64
N LEU A 71 9.31 -24.58 6.78
CA LEU A 71 8.81 -25.14 8.05
C LEU A 71 9.64 -26.31 8.60
N ARG A 72 10.25 -27.12 7.72
CA ARG A 72 11.17 -28.19 8.12
C ARG A 72 12.45 -27.63 8.77
N ALA A 73 13.04 -26.60 8.17
CA ALA A 73 14.23 -25.93 8.71
C ALA A 73 13.91 -25.22 10.05
N VAL A 74 12.71 -24.66 10.18
CA VAL A 74 12.22 -24.08 11.43
C VAL A 74 12.09 -25.15 12.52
N ALA A 75 11.48 -26.30 12.20
CA ALA A 75 11.34 -27.40 13.17
C ALA A 75 12.70 -27.93 13.63
N HIS A 76 13.68 -27.98 12.73
CA HIS A 76 15.04 -28.40 13.06
C HIS A 76 15.78 -27.37 13.93
N THR A 77 15.65 -26.08 13.61
CA THR A 77 16.44 -25.01 14.24
C THR A 77 15.82 -24.47 15.53
N HIS A 78 14.49 -24.40 15.59
CA HIS A 78 13.71 -23.75 16.65
C HIS A 78 12.76 -24.71 17.36
N GLY A 79 12.78 -26.00 16.99
CA GLY A 79 11.96 -27.05 17.59
C GLY A 79 10.57 -27.20 16.94
N ARG A 80 9.98 -28.39 17.13
CA ARG A 80 8.66 -28.74 16.56
C ARG A 80 7.53 -27.85 17.06
N HIS A 81 7.54 -27.53 18.35
CA HIS A 81 6.50 -26.69 18.95
C HIS A 81 6.37 -25.32 18.26
N VAL A 82 7.49 -24.62 18.03
CA VAL A 82 7.49 -23.34 17.30
C VAL A 82 7.03 -23.52 15.85
N ALA A 83 7.47 -24.58 15.17
CA ALA A 83 7.07 -24.87 13.80
C ALA A 83 5.56 -25.15 13.68
N ASP A 84 4.96 -25.82 14.67
CA ASP A 84 3.54 -26.12 14.69
C ASP A 84 2.70 -24.87 15.02
N GLN A 85 3.16 -24.00 15.93
CA GLN A 85 2.55 -22.68 16.14
C GLN A 85 2.60 -21.82 14.88
N LEU A 86 3.77 -21.73 14.23
CA LEU A 86 3.92 -21.00 12.97
C LEU A 86 3.01 -21.56 11.87
N ARG A 87 2.92 -22.89 11.73
CA ARG A 87 2.01 -23.52 10.77
C ARG A 87 0.56 -23.20 11.07
N SER A 88 0.17 -23.21 12.34
CA SER A 88 -1.18 -22.84 12.79
C SER A 88 -1.51 -21.40 12.41
N ASP A 89 -0.61 -20.45 12.66
CA ASP A 89 -0.79 -19.04 12.29
C ASP A 89 -0.84 -18.86 10.76
N LEU A 90 0.02 -19.54 9.99
CA LEU A 90 0.01 -19.48 8.52
C LEU A 90 -1.28 -20.02 7.90
N ARG A 91 -1.88 -21.08 8.46
CA ARG A 91 -3.18 -21.61 7.98
C ARG A 91 -4.32 -20.58 8.09
N HIS A 92 -4.20 -19.61 8.99
CA HIS A 92 -5.21 -18.58 9.23
C HIS A 92 -4.81 -17.20 8.68
N LEU A 93 -3.62 -17.09 8.08
CA LEU A 93 -3.18 -15.88 7.41
C LEU A 93 -4.09 -15.56 6.22
N ALA A 94 -4.65 -14.36 6.21
CA ALA A 94 -5.29 -13.71 5.06
C ALA A 94 -4.29 -12.73 4.43
N PRO A 95 -3.48 -13.16 3.44
CA PRO A 95 -2.37 -12.36 2.93
C PRO A 95 -2.85 -11.17 2.08
N ASP A 96 -3.99 -11.28 1.41
CA ASP A 96 -4.71 -10.19 0.75
C ASP A 96 -5.16 -9.11 1.74
N LEU A 97 -5.68 -9.51 2.90
CA LEU A 97 -6.00 -8.58 3.99
C LEU A 97 -4.74 -7.94 4.58
N LEU A 98 -3.67 -8.73 4.80
CA LEU A 98 -2.39 -8.20 5.25
C LEU A 98 -1.86 -7.15 4.27
N ARG A 99 -1.87 -7.45 2.97
CA ARG A 99 -1.42 -6.55 1.90
C ARG A 99 -2.18 -5.24 1.90
N TRP A 100 -3.49 -5.27 2.14
CA TRP A 100 -4.32 -4.07 2.24
C TRP A 100 -3.81 -3.14 3.35
N HIS A 101 -3.55 -3.69 4.54
CA HIS A 101 -3.13 -2.94 5.73
C HIS A 101 -1.62 -2.69 5.85
N MET A 102 -0.81 -3.17 4.90
CA MET A 102 0.62 -2.87 4.90
C MET A 102 0.86 -1.36 4.70
N PRO A 103 1.89 -0.77 5.34
CA PRO A 103 2.13 0.67 5.28
C PRO A 103 2.38 1.17 3.86
N ARG A 104 1.75 2.29 3.49
CA ARG A 104 1.80 2.90 2.15
C ARG A 104 2.30 4.33 2.18
N ILE A 105 2.71 4.84 1.02
CA ILE A 105 3.15 6.21 0.81
C ILE A 105 2.26 6.92 -0.22
N ALA A 106 1.98 8.18 0.04
CA ALA A 106 1.32 9.09 -0.89
C ALA A 106 2.31 9.61 -1.96
N PRO A 107 1.81 10.05 -3.13
CA PRO A 107 0.40 10.10 -3.54
C PRO A 107 -0.12 8.79 -4.16
N ASP A 108 0.78 7.92 -4.62
CA ASP A 108 0.41 6.80 -5.50
C ASP A 108 -0.13 5.57 -4.75
N GLY A 109 -0.04 5.55 -3.42
CA GLY A 109 -0.61 4.45 -2.63
C GLY A 109 0.23 3.17 -2.65
N LEU A 110 1.48 3.28 -3.11
CA LEU A 110 2.45 2.19 -3.12
C LEU A 110 2.90 1.86 -1.69
N LEU A 111 3.20 0.59 -1.45
CA LEU A 111 3.81 0.03 -0.26
C LEU A 111 5.10 0.77 0.03
N ARG A 112 5.26 1.13 1.30
CA ARG A 112 6.47 1.77 1.78
C ARG A 112 7.66 0.81 1.60
N PRO A 113 8.71 1.19 0.84
CA PRO A 113 9.82 0.30 0.57
C PRO A 113 10.73 0.09 1.80
N GLY A 114 11.46 -1.02 1.80
CA GLY A 114 12.52 -1.34 2.74
C GLY A 114 12.06 -1.61 4.17
N LEU A 115 10.79 -1.90 4.43
CA LEU A 115 10.27 -2.15 5.76
C LEU A 115 10.47 -3.59 6.20
N THR A 116 10.66 -3.78 7.52
CA THR A 116 10.39 -5.05 8.20
C THR A 116 9.29 -4.81 9.22
N VAL A 117 8.13 -5.45 9.03
CA VAL A 117 6.93 -5.31 9.86
C VAL A 117 6.74 -6.60 10.65
N ALA A 118 6.62 -6.51 11.98
CA ALA A 118 6.34 -7.69 12.80
C ALA A 118 4.88 -8.12 12.64
N LEU A 119 4.64 -9.42 12.48
CA LEU A 119 3.30 -10.04 12.39
C LEU A 119 2.99 -10.90 13.61
N ALA A 120 3.92 -11.73 14.07
CA ALA A 120 3.71 -12.59 15.24
C ALA A 120 5.01 -12.81 15.99
N ARG A 121 4.91 -13.09 17.29
CA ARG A 121 6.04 -13.41 18.18
C ARG A 121 5.91 -14.85 18.64
N TYR A 122 7.02 -15.56 18.66
CA TYR A 122 7.16 -16.92 19.18
C TYR A 122 8.32 -16.98 20.16
N GLU A 123 8.17 -17.86 21.13
CA GLU A 123 9.22 -18.17 22.10
C GLU A 123 9.93 -19.44 21.65
N ALA A 124 11.16 -19.27 21.16
CA ALA A 124 12.00 -20.40 20.75
C ALA A 124 12.96 -20.76 21.89
N ALA A 125 13.03 -22.04 22.25
CA ALA A 125 14.08 -22.51 23.16
C ALA A 125 15.45 -22.41 22.45
N GLY A 126 16.46 -21.89 23.13
CA GLY A 126 17.83 -21.84 22.64
C GLY A 126 18.87 -22.18 23.71
N PRO A 127 20.14 -22.42 23.32
CA PRO A 127 21.21 -22.81 24.25
C PRO A 127 21.47 -21.81 25.40
N ALA A 128 21.01 -20.57 25.25
CA ALA A 128 21.17 -19.48 26.22
C ALA A 128 19.82 -18.99 26.79
N GLY A 129 18.77 -19.83 26.73
CA GLY A 129 17.42 -19.49 27.17
C GLY A 129 16.43 -19.18 26.03
N VAL A 130 15.25 -18.64 26.39
CA VAL A 130 14.18 -18.31 25.45
C VAL A 130 14.60 -17.17 24.52
N ARG A 131 14.49 -17.40 23.21
CA ARG A 131 14.84 -16.45 22.15
C ARG A 131 13.57 -15.93 21.47
N PRO A 132 13.41 -14.60 21.34
CA PRO A 132 12.27 -14.04 20.64
C PRO A 132 12.43 -14.23 19.13
N LEU A 133 11.67 -15.16 18.58
CA LEU A 133 11.52 -15.34 17.13
C LEU A 133 10.29 -14.56 16.66
N ARG A 134 10.36 -13.90 15.50
CA ARG A 134 9.23 -13.15 14.96
C ARG A 134 8.94 -13.54 13.53
N LEU A 135 7.68 -13.80 13.21
CA LEU A 135 7.21 -13.78 11.83
C LEU A 135 7.12 -12.31 11.39
N VAL A 136 7.72 -12.00 10.25
CA VAL A 136 7.77 -10.63 9.72
C VAL A 136 7.35 -10.59 8.26
N ALA A 137 6.74 -9.48 7.85
CA ALA A 137 6.54 -9.11 6.46
C ALA A 137 7.59 -8.06 6.05
N ARG A 138 8.23 -8.24 4.90
CA ARG A 138 9.27 -7.35 4.38
C ARG A 138 8.90 -6.77 3.03
N THR A 139 9.11 -5.47 2.86
CA THR A 139 9.02 -4.83 1.55
C THR A 139 10.42 -4.61 1.00
N PRO A 140 10.67 -4.87 -0.30
CA PRO A 140 11.98 -4.67 -0.89
C PRO A 140 12.40 -3.18 -0.83
N PRO A 141 13.70 -2.87 -0.91
CA PRO A 141 14.14 -1.50 -1.16
C PRO A 141 13.52 -0.94 -2.43
N ALA A 142 13.41 0.38 -2.54
CA ALA A 142 12.72 1.04 -3.65
C ALA A 142 13.27 0.63 -5.03
N TRP A 143 14.58 0.43 -5.15
CA TRP A 143 15.22 0.02 -6.41
C TRP A 143 14.91 -1.43 -6.81
N ALA A 144 14.46 -2.27 -5.87
CA ALA A 144 14.08 -3.66 -6.09
C ALA A 144 12.56 -3.89 -5.99
N ASP A 145 11.77 -2.82 -5.94
CA ASP A 145 10.32 -2.93 -5.98
C ASP A 145 9.87 -3.39 -7.38
N ALA A 146 9.08 -4.46 -7.43
CA ALA A 146 8.65 -5.11 -8.66
C ALA A 146 7.19 -5.51 -8.57
N GLY A 147 6.31 -4.51 -8.61
CA GLY A 147 4.88 -4.74 -8.44
C GLY A 147 4.53 -5.08 -7.00
N GLN A 148 5.22 -4.45 -6.03
CA GLN A 148 4.76 -4.37 -4.65
C GLN A 148 4.70 -5.75 -3.97
N ARG A 149 5.71 -6.58 -4.20
CA ARG A 149 5.83 -7.92 -3.58
C ARG A 149 6.23 -7.79 -2.12
N ILE A 150 5.79 -8.75 -1.31
CA ILE A 150 6.06 -8.78 0.13
C ILE A 150 6.69 -10.13 0.49
N SER A 151 7.82 -10.11 1.17
CA SER A 151 8.45 -11.34 1.69
C SER A 151 7.92 -11.67 3.08
N LEU A 152 7.47 -12.90 3.32
CA LEU A 152 7.32 -13.47 4.66
C LEU A 152 8.63 -14.11 5.08
N ALA A 153 9.18 -13.64 6.18
CA ALA A 153 10.45 -14.12 6.73
C ALA A 153 10.35 -14.37 8.23
N LEU A 154 11.34 -15.06 8.77
CA LEU A 154 11.55 -15.16 10.21
C LEU A 154 12.70 -14.26 10.62
N TRP A 155 12.47 -13.46 11.65
CA TRP A 155 13.48 -12.62 12.27
C TRP A 155 13.88 -13.22 13.62
N ASP A 156 15.16 -13.57 13.75
CA ASP A 156 15.79 -14.09 14.96
C ASP A 156 16.68 -12.99 15.56
N GLY A 157 16.25 -12.43 16.69
CA GLY A 157 16.93 -11.30 17.33
C GLY A 157 18.31 -11.60 17.89
N ALA A 158 18.63 -12.88 18.14
CA ALA A 158 19.97 -13.28 18.59
C ALA A 158 20.95 -13.34 17.40
N ARG A 159 20.52 -13.93 16.28
CA ARG A 159 21.35 -14.01 15.06
C ARG A 159 21.58 -12.66 14.40
N ALA A 160 20.58 -11.77 14.41
CA ALA A 160 20.72 -10.43 13.87
C ALA A 160 21.79 -9.57 14.57
N ARG A 161 22.21 -9.94 15.79
CA ARG A 161 23.32 -9.27 16.52
C ARG A 161 24.68 -9.88 16.23
N ALA A 162 24.72 -11.13 15.75
CA ALA A 162 25.94 -11.87 15.47
C ALA A 162 26.37 -11.75 14.00
N ASP A 163 25.41 -11.67 13.06
CA ASP A 163 25.68 -11.62 11.63
C ASP A 163 24.61 -10.73 10.95
N PRO A 164 24.88 -9.43 10.71
CA PRO A 164 23.89 -8.53 10.14
C PRO A 164 23.61 -8.95 8.68
N PRO A 165 22.35 -9.25 8.30
CA PRO A 165 22.05 -9.68 6.94
C PRO A 165 22.38 -8.54 5.97
N HIS A 166 23.44 -8.73 5.18
CA HIS A 166 24.13 -7.70 4.40
C HIS A 166 23.34 -7.07 3.23
N HIS A 167 22.01 -7.22 3.16
CA HIS A 167 21.25 -6.86 1.94
C HIS A 167 19.91 -6.14 2.16
N HIS A 168 19.33 -6.09 3.37
CA HIS A 168 18.03 -5.42 3.59
C HIS A 168 18.17 -4.07 4.32
N PRO A 169 17.63 -2.94 3.80
CA PRO A 169 17.84 -1.60 4.38
C PRO A 169 17.43 -1.45 5.85
N HIS A 170 16.32 -2.10 6.24
CA HIS A 170 15.88 -2.17 7.63
C HIS A 170 15.74 -3.63 8.04
N PRO A 171 16.80 -4.28 8.55
CA PRO A 171 16.80 -5.72 8.83
C PRO A 171 16.01 -6.08 10.10
N HIS A 172 15.73 -5.09 10.96
CA HIS A 172 15.03 -5.26 12.24
C HIS A 172 13.56 -4.80 12.14
N PRO A 173 12.63 -5.44 12.88
CA PRO A 173 11.24 -5.00 12.96
C PRO A 173 11.10 -3.53 13.35
N HIS A 174 10.33 -2.79 12.57
CA HIS A 174 10.14 -1.36 12.75
C HIS A 174 9.26 -1.08 13.98
N ARG A 175 9.70 -0.16 14.86
CA ARG A 175 9.00 0.13 16.13
C ARG A 175 7.59 0.70 15.96
N ARG A 176 7.32 1.41 14.85
CA ARG A 176 6.00 2.01 14.53
C ARG A 176 5.05 1.05 13.79
N PHE A 177 5.58 0.08 13.05
CA PHE A 177 4.77 -0.79 12.18
C PHE A 177 4.71 -2.17 12.83
N ARG A 178 3.77 -2.33 13.76
CA ARG A 178 3.64 -3.46 14.70
C ARG A 178 2.34 -4.22 14.46
N LEU A 179 2.25 -4.96 13.35
CA LEU A 179 1.08 -5.80 13.06
C LEU A 179 0.99 -7.04 13.96
N ASP A 180 2.01 -7.30 14.78
CA ASP A 180 1.98 -8.25 15.90
C ASP A 180 1.01 -7.85 17.00
N LEU A 181 0.72 -6.56 17.15
CA LEU A 181 -0.31 -6.04 18.06
C LEU A 181 -1.69 -5.97 17.40
N HIS A 182 -1.78 -6.15 16.07
CA HIS A 182 -3.01 -5.97 15.29
C HIS A 182 -3.29 -7.19 14.41
N ARG A 183 -3.34 -8.37 15.04
CA ARG A 183 -3.64 -9.63 14.34
C ARG A 183 -4.95 -9.57 13.56
N HIS A 184 -5.93 -8.80 13.99
CA HIS A 184 -7.20 -8.60 13.27
C HIS A 184 -7.05 -7.99 11.86
N LEU A 185 -5.89 -7.43 11.52
CA LEU A 185 -5.59 -6.90 10.19
C LEU A 185 -5.03 -7.95 9.22
N TRP A 186 -4.85 -9.21 9.64
CA TRP A 186 -4.29 -10.27 8.79
C TRP A 186 -4.63 -11.71 9.20
N ASP A 187 -4.97 -11.98 10.45
CA ASP A 187 -5.37 -13.30 10.98
C ASP A 187 -6.89 -13.43 10.91
N ALA A 188 -7.39 -14.35 10.08
CA ALA A 188 -8.81 -14.54 9.84
C ALA A 188 -9.60 -14.87 11.12
N ARG A 189 -8.97 -15.51 12.12
CA ARG A 189 -9.61 -15.83 13.41
C ARG A 189 -9.84 -14.59 14.27
N ARG A 190 -9.06 -13.54 14.05
CA ARG A 190 -9.05 -12.31 14.84
C ARG A 190 -9.73 -11.15 14.13
N ALA A 191 -10.13 -11.32 12.87
CA ALA A 191 -10.78 -10.27 12.08
C ALA A 191 -12.03 -9.69 12.76
N GLY A 192 -12.73 -10.47 13.59
CA GLY A 192 -13.86 -9.97 14.38
C GLY A 192 -13.53 -8.80 15.32
N GLU A 193 -12.28 -8.64 15.73
CA GLU A 193 -11.85 -7.51 16.58
C GLU A 193 -11.74 -6.18 15.83
N LEU A 194 -11.81 -6.18 14.49
CA LEU A 194 -11.73 -4.96 13.67
C LEU A 194 -12.70 -3.92 14.20
N ARG A 195 -13.97 -4.26 14.44
CA ARG A 195 -14.97 -3.31 14.95
C ARG A 195 -14.52 -2.60 16.22
N ALA A 196 -14.04 -3.34 17.23
CA ALA A 196 -13.61 -2.76 18.51
C ALA A 196 -12.30 -1.96 18.38
N ARG A 197 -11.43 -2.31 17.43
CA ARG A 197 -10.05 -1.79 17.34
C ARG A 197 -9.81 -0.83 16.18
N SER A 198 -10.84 -0.47 15.42
CA SER A 198 -10.74 0.36 14.21
C SER A 198 -11.17 1.81 14.37
N GLY A 199 -11.55 2.25 15.57
CA GLY A 199 -11.92 3.66 15.82
C GLY A 199 -13.32 3.97 15.27
N THR A 200 -14.28 3.11 15.63
CA THR A 200 -15.67 3.24 15.23
C THR A 200 -16.38 4.40 15.93
N GLY A 201 -15.77 5.00 16.96
CA GLY A 201 -16.29 6.18 17.65
C GLY A 201 -16.54 7.37 16.70
N ALA A 202 -17.31 8.34 17.19
CA ALA A 202 -17.58 9.57 16.45
C ALA A 202 -16.25 10.30 16.17
N PRO A 203 -15.99 10.71 14.91
CA PRO A 203 -14.74 11.39 14.58
C PRO A 203 -14.65 12.72 15.32
N ASP A 204 -13.54 12.92 16.03
CA ASP A 204 -13.26 14.18 16.70
C ASP A 204 -13.02 15.29 15.65
N PRO A 205 -13.73 16.43 15.70
CA PRO A 205 -13.58 17.52 14.76
C PRO A 205 -12.14 18.07 14.65
N GLN A 206 -11.35 17.99 15.72
CA GLN A 206 -9.96 18.41 15.83
C GLN A 206 -9.00 17.35 15.27
N TRP A 207 -9.38 16.07 15.35
CA TRP A 207 -8.54 14.91 15.04
C TRP A 207 -9.18 13.97 14.01
N ARG A 208 -9.81 14.54 12.96
CA ARG A 208 -10.73 13.87 12.03
C ARG A 208 -10.30 12.53 11.43
N HIS A 209 -9.00 12.27 11.29
CA HIS A 209 -8.45 11.03 10.72
C HIS A 209 -7.75 10.14 11.76
N CYS A 210 -7.62 10.63 12.99
CA CYS A 210 -6.98 9.91 14.09
C CYS A 210 -8.04 9.15 14.87
N ALA A 211 -7.71 7.95 15.31
CA ALA A 211 -8.61 7.13 16.12
C ALA A 211 -8.31 7.30 17.59
N VAL A 212 -8.58 8.51 18.05
CA VAL A 212 -8.17 8.98 19.36
C VAL A 212 -8.90 8.23 20.48
N ASP A 213 -10.12 7.78 20.21
CA ASP A 213 -10.99 6.98 21.09
C ASP A 213 -10.34 5.68 21.59
N ARG A 214 -9.35 5.14 20.86
CA ARG A 214 -8.67 3.89 21.21
C ARG A 214 -7.21 4.05 21.61
N TRP A 215 -6.66 5.27 21.62
CA TRP A 215 -5.22 5.45 21.86
C TRP A 215 -4.77 4.96 23.24
N ALA A 216 -5.60 5.14 24.28
CA ALA A 216 -5.28 4.70 25.64
C ALA A 216 -5.19 3.16 25.72
N ASP A 217 -6.20 2.44 25.23
CA ASP A 217 -6.23 0.97 25.23
C ASP A 217 -5.07 0.37 24.40
N GLU A 218 -4.80 0.96 23.24
CA GLU A 218 -3.72 0.55 22.36
C GLU A 218 -2.33 0.84 22.96
N ALA A 219 -2.18 1.94 23.70
CA ALA A 219 -0.97 2.26 24.44
C ALA A 219 -0.75 1.27 25.61
N ALA A 220 -1.80 0.94 26.36
CA ALA A 220 -1.73 -0.06 27.43
C ALA A 220 -1.31 -1.44 26.87
N LEU A 221 -1.92 -1.87 25.76
CA LEU A 221 -1.55 -3.12 25.07
C LEU A 221 -0.08 -3.12 24.62
N LEU A 222 0.40 -2.01 24.04
CA LEU A 222 1.80 -1.85 23.61
C LEU A 222 2.75 -2.00 24.80
N LEU A 223 2.50 -1.27 25.90
CA LEU A 223 3.35 -1.29 27.09
C LEU A 223 3.39 -2.68 27.71
N HIS A 224 2.23 -3.31 27.89
CA HIS A 224 2.11 -4.66 28.42
C HIS A 224 2.89 -5.68 27.56
N THR A 225 2.69 -5.64 26.24
CA THR A 225 3.34 -6.60 25.31
C THR A 225 4.86 -6.41 25.22
N ASP A 226 5.35 -5.19 25.42
CA ASP A 226 6.77 -4.89 25.46
C ASP A 226 7.36 -5.02 26.88
N GLY A 227 6.57 -5.46 27.87
CA GLY A 227 7.01 -5.68 29.26
C GLY A 227 7.41 -4.40 29.98
N ARG A 228 6.81 -3.27 29.59
CA ARG A 228 7.10 -1.94 30.15
C ARG A 228 6.06 -1.57 31.21
N PRO A 229 6.46 -0.83 32.26
CA PRO A 229 5.50 -0.25 33.19
C PRO A 229 4.60 0.77 32.46
N ALA A 230 3.48 1.11 33.10
CA ALA A 230 2.67 2.25 32.67
C ALA A 230 3.54 3.51 32.57
N GLY A 231 3.31 4.32 31.54
CA GLY A 231 4.11 5.52 31.30
C GLY A 231 3.91 6.11 29.91
N PRO A 232 4.71 7.11 29.54
CA PRO A 232 4.46 7.90 28.34
C PRO A 232 4.75 7.14 27.04
N VAL A 233 3.86 7.33 26.06
CA VAL A 233 3.92 6.79 24.70
C VAL A 233 3.91 7.94 23.69
N VAL A 234 4.71 7.79 22.63
CA VAL A 234 4.79 8.78 21.54
C VAL A 234 3.81 8.43 20.43
N VAL A 235 2.89 9.34 20.10
CA VAL A 235 1.99 9.27 18.94
C VAL A 235 2.57 10.07 17.78
N ARG A 236 2.62 9.50 16.57
CA ARG A 236 3.18 10.15 15.37
C ARG A 236 2.09 10.52 14.37
N LEU A 237 1.87 11.82 14.19
CA LEU A 237 0.74 12.38 13.44
C LEU A 237 1.08 12.78 11.99
N GLY A 238 2.20 12.26 11.45
CA GLY A 238 2.69 12.67 10.13
C GLY A 238 3.31 14.07 10.10
N ALA A 239 3.90 14.47 8.96
CA ALA A 239 4.54 15.78 8.77
C ALA A 239 5.52 16.22 9.89
N GLY A 240 6.23 15.26 10.50
CA GLY A 240 7.14 15.50 11.62
C GLY A 240 6.46 15.75 12.98
N ARG A 241 5.13 15.84 13.04
CA ARG A 241 4.38 16.07 14.27
C ARG A 241 4.38 14.85 15.17
N ARG A 242 4.62 15.08 16.47
CA ARG A 242 4.60 14.06 17.53
C ARG A 242 3.81 14.60 18.71
N LEU A 243 3.12 13.71 19.40
CA LEU A 243 2.41 13.97 20.64
C LEU A 243 2.90 12.98 21.70
N LEU A 244 3.12 13.48 22.91
CA LEU A 244 3.46 12.67 24.07
C LEU A 244 2.18 12.46 24.88
N MET A 245 1.80 11.20 25.04
CA MET A 245 0.60 10.78 25.76
C MET A 245 1.01 9.93 26.95
N GLU A 246 0.44 10.18 28.11
CA GLU A 246 0.47 9.23 29.22
C GLU A 246 -0.94 8.64 29.40
N PRO A 247 -1.11 7.31 29.28
CA PRO A 247 -2.40 6.65 29.52
C PRO A 247 -2.77 6.81 30.99
N GLY A 248 -3.88 7.50 31.29
CA GLY A 248 -4.39 7.69 32.64
C GLY A 248 -5.66 6.86 32.90
N PRO A 249 -6.06 6.64 34.17
CA PRO A 249 -7.41 6.17 34.45
C PRO A 249 -8.41 7.18 33.88
N ASP A 250 -9.52 6.68 33.34
CA ASP A 250 -10.59 7.49 32.75
C ASP A 250 -11.04 8.54 33.78
N VAL A 251 -10.58 9.78 33.60
CA VAL A 251 -11.04 10.92 34.37
C VAL A 251 -12.14 11.56 33.54
N ASP A 252 -13.31 11.73 34.14
CA ASP A 252 -14.43 12.56 33.66
C ASP A 252 -13.97 14.03 33.51
N ALA A 253 -13.01 14.28 32.63
CA ALA A 253 -12.50 15.58 32.32
C ALA A 253 -13.38 16.16 31.22
N VAL A 254 -14.47 16.79 31.62
CA VAL A 254 -15.25 17.72 30.82
C VAL A 254 -14.37 18.94 30.52
N GLY A 255 -13.43 18.77 29.58
CA GLY A 255 -12.49 19.79 29.13
C GLY A 255 -12.53 19.85 27.61
N VAL A 256 -13.09 20.94 27.08
CA VAL A 256 -13.18 21.20 25.64
C VAL A 256 -11.78 21.10 25.01
N GLY A 257 -11.53 20.05 24.22
CA GLY A 257 -10.32 19.88 23.42
C GLY A 257 -9.28 18.86 23.93
N HIS A 258 -9.58 18.09 24.97
CA HIS A 258 -8.78 16.93 25.36
C HIS A 258 -9.59 15.64 25.17
N PRO A 259 -9.11 14.71 24.34
CA PRO A 259 -9.74 13.41 24.25
C PRO A 259 -9.62 12.68 25.60
N SER A 260 -10.72 12.05 26.02
CA SER A 260 -10.81 11.36 27.31
C SER A 260 -9.69 10.32 27.48
N GLY A 261 -9.19 10.19 28.71
CA GLY A 261 -8.20 9.16 29.08
C GLY A 261 -6.71 9.52 28.93
N PHE A 262 -6.34 10.79 28.67
CA PHE A 262 -4.92 11.16 28.66
C PHE A 262 -4.57 12.57 29.14
N SER A 263 -3.33 12.71 29.60
CA SER A 263 -2.67 14.00 29.86
C SER A 263 -1.49 14.21 28.92
N THR A 264 -1.36 15.44 28.39
CA THR A 264 -0.15 15.86 27.68
C THR A 264 0.96 16.17 28.69
N VAL A 265 2.06 15.43 28.61
CA VAL A 265 3.22 15.60 29.50
C VAL A 265 4.23 16.57 28.87
N ALA A 266 4.97 17.30 29.72
CA ALA A 266 6.09 18.12 29.27
C ALA A 266 7.12 17.28 28.49
N PRO A 267 7.68 17.79 27.38
CA PRO A 267 8.61 17.02 26.57
C PRO A 267 9.89 16.74 27.35
N PRO A 268 10.33 15.47 27.47
CA PRO A 268 11.64 15.17 28.01
C PRO A 268 12.72 15.58 27.00
N SER A 269 14.00 15.42 27.35
CA SER A 269 15.10 15.77 26.44
C SER A 269 14.99 14.98 25.12
N VAL A 270 15.53 15.51 24.00
CA VAL A 270 15.39 14.90 22.67
C VAL A 270 15.91 13.44 22.65
N GLY A 271 16.91 13.12 23.47
CA GLY A 271 17.43 11.76 23.65
C GLY A 271 16.42 10.81 24.30
N ASP A 272 15.71 11.28 25.32
CA ASP A 272 14.72 10.49 26.07
C ASP A 272 13.51 10.12 25.20
N ILE A 273 13.05 11.02 24.32
CA ILE A 273 11.91 10.77 23.42
C ILE A 273 12.18 9.60 22.46
N SER A 274 13.45 9.35 22.09
CA SER A 274 13.81 8.26 21.18
C SER A 274 13.76 6.87 21.83
N ALA A 275 13.86 6.81 23.17
CA ALA A 275 13.79 5.60 23.98
C ALA A 275 12.35 5.21 24.36
N LEU A 276 11.41 6.14 24.23
CA LEU A 276 10.01 5.92 24.52
C LEU A 276 9.34 4.97 23.50
N PRO A 277 8.37 4.17 23.95
CA PRO A 277 7.54 3.37 23.06
C PRO A 277 6.75 4.30 22.13
N VAL A 278 6.57 3.86 20.89
CA VAL A 278 5.85 4.60 19.85
C VAL A 278 4.55 3.88 19.58
N LEU A 279 3.43 4.59 19.66
CA LEU A 279 2.11 4.04 19.33
C LEU A 279 2.14 3.51 17.88
N PRO A 280 1.68 2.28 17.63
CA PRO A 280 1.66 1.74 16.28
C PRO A 280 0.87 2.62 15.31
N ASP A 281 1.29 2.60 14.05
CA ASP A 281 0.63 3.37 12.99
C ASP A 281 -0.84 2.97 12.82
N ALA A 282 -1.12 1.67 12.86
CA ALA A 282 -2.48 1.14 12.77
C ALA A 282 -3.37 1.56 13.96
N SER A 283 -2.79 1.77 15.15
CA SER A 283 -3.51 2.33 16.30
C SER A 283 -3.72 3.85 16.19
N THR A 284 -2.88 4.55 15.44
CA THR A 284 -2.89 6.02 15.37
C THR A 284 -4.06 6.53 14.51
N TRP A 285 -4.27 5.92 13.36
CA TRP A 285 -5.21 6.38 12.34
C TRP A 285 -6.50 5.57 12.34
N ILE A 286 -7.61 6.21 11.95
CA ILE A 286 -8.86 5.52 11.61
C ILE A 286 -8.58 4.49 10.51
N LEU A 287 -9.21 3.33 10.59
CA LEU A 287 -9.04 2.28 9.58
C LEU A 287 -9.44 2.82 8.19
N PRO A 288 -8.65 2.56 7.14
CA PRO A 288 -8.96 3.02 5.78
C PRO A 288 -10.37 2.64 5.32
N ASP A 289 -10.83 1.43 5.63
CA ASP A 289 -12.17 0.95 5.26
C ASP A 289 -13.29 1.76 5.92
N LEU A 290 -13.11 2.20 7.17
CA LEU A 290 -14.08 3.06 7.85
C LEU A 290 -14.12 4.47 7.25
N GLU A 291 -12.96 5.02 6.86
CA GLU A 291 -12.92 6.32 6.18
C GLU A 291 -13.61 6.25 4.81
N LEU A 292 -13.38 5.18 4.06
CA LEU A 292 -14.03 4.93 2.77
C LEU A 292 -15.55 4.76 2.89
N LEU A 293 -16.02 4.02 3.90
CA LEU A 293 -17.46 3.88 4.17
C LEU A 293 -18.10 5.20 4.60
N ARG A 294 -17.49 5.94 5.54
CA ARG A 294 -18.01 7.21 6.05
C ARG A 294 -18.12 8.29 4.97
N THR A 295 -17.23 8.26 3.99
CA THR A 295 -17.25 9.19 2.85
C THR A 295 -18.14 8.72 1.70
N GLY A 296 -18.70 7.51 1.77
CA GLY A 296 -19.47 6.91 0.68
C GLY A 296 -18.64 6.58 -0.57
N ALA A 297 -17.31 6.61 -0.46
CA ALA A 297 -16.42 6.33 -1.59
C ALA A 297 -16.41 4.84 -1.98
N VAL A 298 -16.81 3.97 -1.06
CA VAL A 298 -16.90 2.51 -1.24
C VAL A 298 -18.14 2.00 -0.51
N THR A 299 -18.84 1.05 -1.12
CA THR A 299 -19.96 0.34 -0.51
C THR A 299 -19.50 -0.94 0.18
N ALA A 300 -20.32 -1.49 1.07
CA ALA A 300 -19.98 -2.67 1.87
C ALA A 300 -19.50 -3.87 1.03
N GLU A 301 -20.11 -4.07 -0.13
CA GLU A 301 -19.86 -5.20 -1.05
C GLU A 301 -18.48 -5.13 -1.69
N ARG A 302 -17.87 -3.93 -1.73
CA ARG A 302 -16.54 -3.71 -2.28
C ARG A 302 -15.44 -3.80 -1.22
N LEU A 303 -15.80 -3.99 0.05
CA LEU A 303 -14.85 -4.26 1.14
C LEU A 303 -14.32 -5.68 1.10
N HIS A 304 -13.25 -5.92 1.85
CA HIS A 304 -12.72 -7.26 1.99
C HIS A 304 -13.73 -8.09 2.81
N PRO A 305 -14.06 -9.34 2.46
CA PRO A 305 -15.12 -10.10 3.14
C PRO A 305 -14.97 -10.16 4.66
N LEU A 306 -13.75 -10.39 5.17
CA LEU A 306 -13.47 -10.37 6.62
C LEU A 306 -13.68 -8.98 7.27
N VAL A 307 -13.46 -7.89 6.53
CA VAL A 307 -13.69 -6.52 7.03
C VAL A 307 -15.19 -6.21 7.01
N ALA A 308 -15.86 -6.53 5.90
CA ALA A 308 -17.31 -6.38 5.76
C ALA A 308 -18.03 -7.12 6.88
N ALA A 309 -17.71 -8.40 7.10
CA ALA A 309 -18.32 -9.22 8.14
C ALA A 309 -18.10 -8.69 9.56
N SER A 310 -16.98 -8.00 9.84
CA SER A 310 -16.73 -7.41 11.17
C SER A 310 -17.40 -6.05 11.35
N LEU A 311 -17.32 -5.17 10.34
CA LEU A 311 -17.83 -3.81 10.46
C LEU A 311 -19.36 -3.74 10.26
N LEU A 312 -19.90 -4.63 9.44
CA LEU A 312 -21.30 -4.65 8.98
C LEU A 312 -21.87 -6.08 9.09
N PRO A 313 -22.08 -6.60 10.32
CA PRO A 313 -22.50 -7.99 10.54
C PRO A 313 -23.89 -8.31 9.96
N ASP A 314 -24.75 -7.31 9.81
CA ASP A 314 -26.12 -7.46 9.28
C ASP A 314 -26.20 -7.32 7.74
N SER A 315 -25.07 -7.06 7.08
CA SER A 315 -25.03 -6.97 5.61
C SER A 315 -24.91 -8.35 4.99
N THR A 316 -25.86 -8.70 4.12
CA THR A 316 -25.78 -9.93 3.32
C THR A 316 -24.66 -9.80 2.28
N PRO A 317 -23.77 -10.80 2.16
CA PRO A 317 -22.72 -10.76 1.14
C PRO A 317 -23.37 -10.80 -0.25
N ALA A 318 -23.15 -9.77 -1.06
CA ALA A 318 -23.51 -9.81 -2.47
C ALA A 318 -22.66 -10.87 -3.19
N GLY A 319 -23.30 -11.68 -4.02
CA GLY A 319 -22.62 -12.67 -4.87
C GLY A 319 -21.69 -12.01 -5.89
N PRO A 320 -20.84 -12.81 -6.56
CA PRO A 320 -19.87 -12.29 -7.54
C PRO A 320 -20.58 -11.45 -8.60
N SER A 321 -20.05 -10.23 -8.82
CA SER A 321 -20.58 -9.29 -9.80
C SER A 321 -20.33 -9.80 -11.22
N THR A 322 -21.36 -9.65 -12.05
CA THR A 322 -21.51 -10.16 -13.42
C THR A 322 -20.39 -9.75 -14.37
N ALA A 323 -20.13 -10.65 -15.33
CA ALA A 323 -19.18 -10.56 -16.43
C ALA A 323 -19.23 -9.24 -17.23
N PRO A 324 -18.15 -8.87 -17.95
CA PRO A 324 -18.11 -7.66 -18.75
C PRO A 324 -19.22 -7.63 -19.79
N ALA A 325 -19.85 -6.47 -19.96
CA ALA A 325 -20.82 -6.25 -21.03
C ALA A 325 -20.17 -6.51 -22.41
N ALA A 326 -20.92 -7.17 -23.31
CA ALA A 326 -20.49 -7.41 -24.68
C ALA A 326 -20.00 -6.12 -25.35
N ARG A 327 -18.80 -6.15 -25.94
CA ARG A 327 -18.15 -5.00 -26.57
C ARG A 327 -19.00 -4.42 -27.68
N ARG A 328 -19.32 -3.14 -27.60
CA ARG A 328 -19.88 -2.38 -28.73
C ARG A 328 -18.73 -1.88 -29.63
N PRO A 329 -18.87 -1.94 -30.96
CA PRO A 329 -17.89 -1.37 -31.88
C PRO A 329 -17.72 0.14 -31.62
N ARG A 330 -16.50 0.63 -31.76
CA ARG A 330 -16.21 2.07 -31.72
C ARG A 330 -16.69 2.69 -33.02
N ILE A 331 -17.31 3.87 -32.96
CA ILE A 331 -17.79 4.58 -34.14
C ILE A 331 -16.87 5.78 -34.41
N VAL A 332 -16.42 5.92 -35.66
CA VAL A 332 -15.57 7.01 -36.12
C VAL A 332 -16.16 7.63 -37.39
N GLU A 333 -16.04 8.94 -37.57
CA GLU A 333 -16.35 9.57 -38.85
C GLU A 333 -15.15 9.45 -39.79
N CYS A 334 -15.34 8.73 -40.90
CA CYS A 334 -14.34 8.52 -41.94
C CYS A 334 -14.93 8.97 -43.28
N ARG A 335 -14.29 9.96 -43.92
CA ARG A 335 -14.72 10.50 -45.23
C ARG A 335 -16.22 10.88 -45.31
N GLY A 336 -16.78 11.41 -44.22
CA GLY A 336 -18.19 11.84 -44.16
C GLY A 336 -19.20 10.73 -43.85
N ALA A 337 -18.76 9.49 -43.60
CA ALA A 337 -19.59 8.37 -43.17
C ALA A 337 -19.19 7.87 -41.78
N ARG A 338 -20.14 7.22 -41.08
CA ARG A 338 -19.90 6.61 -39.76
C ARG A 338 -19.39 5.18 -39.93
N HIS A 339 -18.13 4.95 -39.62
CA HIS A 339 -17.46 3.64 -39.70
C HIS A 339 -17.32 3.02 -38.31
N ARG A 340 -17.30 1.69 -38.26
CA ARG A 340 -17.19 0.85 -37.08
C ARG A 340 -15.79 0.27 -37.00
N ILE A 341 -15.23 0.29 -35.80
CA ILE A 341 -13.97 -0.38 -35.46
C ILE A 341 -14.29 -1.44 -34.40
N GLY A 342 -13.87 -2.67 -34.66
CA GLY A 342 -14.13 -3.82 -33.79
C GLY A 342 -13.00 -4.85 -33.90
N LEU A 343 -13.14 -5.95 -33.16
CA LEU A 343 -12.18 -7.04 -33.25
C LEU A 343 -12.54 -7.96 -34.43
N VAL A 344 -11.57 -8.26 -35.28
CA VAL A 344 -11.64 -9.30 -36.31
C VAL A 344 -10.43 -10.20 -36.08
N ASP A 345 -10.66 -11.52 -35.92
CA ASP A 345 -9.62 -12.50 -35.61
C ASP A 345 -8.72 -12.10 -34.41
N GLY A 346 -9.34 -11.49 -33.38
CA GLY A 346 -8.64 -11.09 -32.17
C GLY A 346 -7.77 -9.83 -32.31
N VAL A 347 -7.89 -9.07 -33.40
CA VAL A 347 -7.16 -7.82 -33.64
C VAL A 347 -8.12 -6.67 -33.95
N LEU A 348 -7.83 -5.48 -33.43
CA LEU A 348 -8.60 -4.27 -33.71
C LEU A 348 -8.52 -3.87 -35.19
N ALA A 349 -9.65 -3.93 -35.89
CA ALA A 349 -9.77 -3.69 -37.32
C ALA A 349 -10.97 -2.78 -37.66
N PRO A 350 -10.87 -2.00 -38.76
CA PRO A 350 -12.01 -1.26 -39.28
C PRO A 350 -12.95 -2.20 -40.05
N LEU A 351 -14.21 -2.30 -39.62
CA LEU A 351 -15.17 -3.26 -40.14
C LEU A 351 -15.81 -2.84 -41.46
N ASP A 352 -15.74 -1.55 -41.80
CA ASP A 352 -16.39 -0.96 -42.98
C ASP A 352 -15.40 -0.65 -44.11
N HIS A 353 -14.24 -1.31 -44.11
CA HIS A 353 -13.23 -1.25 -45.17
C HIS A 353 -12.80 -2.66 -45.57
N ASP A 354 -12.58 -2.89 -46.86
CA ASP A 354 -12.00 -4.15 -47.32
C ASP A 354 -10.46 -4.15 -47.17
N ALA A 355 -9.86 -5.34 -47.20
CA ALA A 355 -8.42 -5.49 -46.98
C ALA A 355 -7.55 -4.83 -48.07
N ALA A 356 -8.05 -4.71 -49.31
CA ALA A 356 -7.30 -4.05 -50.39
C ALA A 356 -7.33 -2.52 -50.22
N GLU A 357 -8.47 -1.99 -49.80
CA GLU A 357 -8.64 -0.59 -49.43
C GLU A 357 -7.71 -0.24 -48.27
N ILE A 358 -7.69 -1.03 -47.20
CA ILE A 358 -6.82 -0.80 -46.04
C ILE A 358 -5.34 -0.77 -46.45
N ARG A 359 -4.85 -1.76 -47.21
CA ARG A 359 -3.44 -1.78 -47.66
C ARG A 359 -3.08 -0.54 -48.49
N ARG A 360 -3.97 -0.10 -49.38
CA ARG A 360 -3.73 1.10 -50.19
C ARG A 360 -3.65 2.36 -49.31
N GLU A 361 -4.54 2.48 -48.34
CA GLU A 361 -4.59 3.64 -47.43
C GLU A 361 -3.41 3.67 -46.46
N GLU A 362 -2.92 2.51 -46.00
CA GLU A 362 -1.69 2.41 -45.22
C GLU A 362 -0.45 2.85 -46.02
N LEU A 363 -0.35 2.45 -47.29
CA LEU A 363 0.72 2.91 -48.18
C LEU A 363 0.68 4.42 -48.41
N LEU A 364 -0.52 4.96 -48.65
CA LEU A 364 -0.70 6.40 -48.80
C LEU A 364 -0.31 7.14 -47.51
N ALA A 365 -0.75 6.64 -46.36
CA ALA A 365 -0.39 7.22 -45.07
C ALA A 365 1.13 7.24 -44.83
N ALA A 366 1.84 6.19 -45.24
CA ALA A 366 3.30 6.13 -45.12
C ALA A 366 4.02 7.17 -46.02
N LEU A 367 3.43 7.51 -47.18
CA LEU A 367 3.99 8.47 -48.12
C LEU A 367 3.59 9.92 -47.83
N SER A 368 2.35 10.15 -47.39
CA SER A 368 1.79 11.49 -47.17
C SER A 368 1.81 11.94 -45.71
N GLY A 369 1.99 11.02 -44.76
CA GLY A 369 1.85 11.27 -43.33
C GLY A 369 0.41 11.49 -42.85
N THR A 370 -0.59 11.28 -43.72
CA THR A 370 -2.01 11.58 -43.44
C THR A 370 -2.88 10.33 -43.51
N PRO A 371 -2.92 9.51 -42.43
CA PRO A 371 -3.77 8.32 -42.39
C PRO A 371 -5.26 8.66 -42.35
N LEU A 372 -6.08 7.73 -42.82
CA LEU A 372 -7.53 7.78 -42.64
C LEU A 372 -7.92 7.89 -41.16
N PRO A 373 -9.05 8.55 -40.82
CA PRO A 373 -9.56 8.60 -39.45
C PRO A 373 -9.66 7.23 -38.77
N CYS A 374 -10.12 6.19 -39.49
CA CYS A 374 -10.16 4.81 -38.97
C CYS A 374 -8.78 4.29 -38.57
N LEU A 375 -7.80 4.41 -39.46
CA LEU A 375 -6.42 3.96 -39.23
C LEU A 375 -5.76 4.78 -38.12
N ARG A 376 -6.03 6.09 -38.05
CA ARG A 376 -5.55 6.97 -36.98
C ARG A 376 -6.07 6.55 -35.61
N VAL A 377 -7.35 6.20 -35.49
CA VAL A 377 -7.93 5.73 -34.21
C VAL A 377 -7.33 4.40 -33.77
N ILE A 378 -7.09 3.48 -34.70
CA ILE A 378 -6.44 2.19 -34.39
C ILE A 378 -4.99 2.43 -33.96
N ASP A 379 -4.26 3.29 -34.66
CA ASP A 379 -2.88 3.59 -34.36
C ASP A 379 -2.72 4.35 -33.03
N GLU A 380 -3.64 5.27 -32.73
CA GLU A 380 -3.72 5.94 -31.42
C GLU A 380 -3.99 4.94 -30.29
N ALA A 381 -4.88 3.96 -30.51
CA ALA A 381 -5.14 2.91 -29.52
C ALA A 381 -3.88 2.08 -29.22
N HIS A 382 -2.98 1.90 -30.19
CA HIS A 382 -1.70 1.22 -29.97
C HIS A 382 -0.65 2.13 -29.30
N ARG A 383 -0.57 3.41 -29.70
CA ARG A 383 0.53 4.31 -29.32
C ARG A 383 0.29 5.12 -28.06
N SER A 384 -0.94 5.56 -27.80
CA SER A 384 -1.27 6.34 -26.61
C SER A 384 -2.69 6.02 -26.16
N PRO A 385 -2.89 4.80 -25.63
CA PRO A 385 -4.21 4.41 -25.20
C PRO A 385 -4.66 5.25 -24.02
N ASP A 386 -5.89 5.77 -24.04
CA ASP A 386 -6.50 6.44 -22.87
C ASP A 386 -6.44 5.57 -21.60
N ALA A 387 -6.41 4.24 -21.80
CA ALA A 387 -6.26 3.24 -20.75
C ALA A 387 -4.83 3.13 -20.17
N LEU A 388 -3.82 3.79 -20.75
CA LEU A 388 -2.41 3.67 -20.36
C LEU A 388 -2.20 3.97 -18.87
N THR A 389 -2.84 5.02 -18.37
CA THR A 389 -2.79 5.35 -16.93
C THR A 389 -3.29 4.18 -16.09
N GLY A 390 -4.43 3.58 -16.44
CA GLY A 390 -4.98 2.43 -15.73
C GLY A 390 -4.14 1.15 -15.86
N VAL A 391 -3.37 1.00 -16.94
CA VAL A 391 -2.40 -0.09 -17.13
C VAL A 391 -1.18 0.14 -16.24
N ARG A 392 -0.60 1.36 -16.25
CA ARG A 392 0.53 1.75 -15.39
C ARG A 392 0.23 1.51 -13.92
N GLU A 393 -0.92 1.99 -13.43
CA GLU A 393 -1.34 1.78 -12.04
C GLU A 393 -1.37 0.29 -11.68
N ARG A 394 -1.95 -0.55 -12.54
CA ARG A 394 -2.00 -1.98 -12.31
C ARG A 394 -0.62 -2.60 -12.28
N LEU A 395 0.25 -2.25 -13.22
CA LEU A 395 1.64 -2.75 -13.27
C LEU A 395 2.45 -2.32 -12.04
N ASP A 396 2.35 -1.05 -11.63
CA ASP A 396 2.99 -0.54 -10.41
C ASP A 396 2.48 -1.26 -9.16
N HIS A 397 1.19 -1.60 -9.12
CA HIS A 397 0.61 -2.41 -8.05
C HIS A 397 0.87 -3.92 -8.17
N GLY A 398 1.45 -4.39 -9.28
CA GLY A 398 1.77 -5.80 -9.58
C GLY A 398 0.60 -6.63 -10.10
N ASP A 399 -0.49 -6.00 -10.52
CA ASP A 399 -1.65 -6.61 -11.18
C ASP A 399 -1.41 -6.76 -12.70
N VAL A 400 -0.48 -7.64 -13.07
CA VAL A 400 -0.14 -7.89 -14.48
C VAL A 400 -1.32 -8.50 -15.22
N ASP A 401 -2.04 -9.45 -14.63
CA ASP A 401 -3.21 -10.07 -15.23
C ASP A 401 -4.29 -9.01 -15.56
N GLY A 402 -4.59 -8.11 -14.61
CA GLY A 402 -5.54 -7.03 -14.85
C GLY A 402 -5.04 -6.01 -15.87
N ALA A 403 -3.74 -5.75 -15.94
CA ALA A 403 -3.15 -4.87 -16.94
C ALA A 403 -3.28 -5.47 -18.35
N LEU A 404 -2.96 -6.76 -18.51
CA LEU A 404 -3.11 -7.48 -19.76
C LEU A 404 -4.58 -7.57 -20.18
N ALA A 405 -5.50 -7.87 -19.26
CA ALA A 405 -6.92 -7.89 -19.56
C ALA A 405 -7.41 -6.56 -20.15
N VAL A 406 -6.94 -5.41 -19.63
CA VAL A 406 -7.27 -4.08 -20.17
C VAL A 406 -6.68 -3.86 -21.57
N ILE A 407 -5.49 -4.41 -21.84
CA ILE A 407 -4.81 -4.31 -23.15
C ILE A 407 -5.49 -5.21 -24.18
N GLU A 408 -5.75 -6.48 -23.83
CA GLU A 408 -6.47 -7.46 -24.64
C GLU A 408 -7.87 -6.96 -24.95
N ASP A 409 -8.50 -6.31 -23.96
CA ASP A 409 -9.73 -5.59 -24.19
C ASP A 409 -9.53 -4.52 -25.27
N LEU A 410 -8.57 -3.63 -25.08
CA LEU A 410 -8.40 -2.49 -25.96
C LEU A 410 -8.03 -2.83 -27.40
N LEU A 411 -7.08 -3.76 -27.58
CA LEU A 411 -6.43 -4.06 -28.85
C LEU A 411 -6.83 -5.40 -29.44
N GLY A 412 -7.36 -6.29 -28.59
CA GLY A 412 -7.62 -7.69 -28.91
C GLY A 412 -6.52 -8.61 -28.36
N PRO A 413 -6.84 -9.89 -28.10
CA PRO A 413 -5.91 -10.87 -27.52
C PRO A 413 -4.74 -11.24 -28.44
N GLU A 414 -4.92 -11.14 -29.75
CA GLU A 414 -3.89 -11.48 -30.75
C GLU A 414 -3.12 -10.24 -31.24
N ALA A 415 -3.33 -9.08 -30.60
CA ALA A 415 -2.70 -7.84 -31.01
C ALA A 415 -1.19 -7.86 -30.74
N LEU A 416 -0.39 -7.63 -31.80
CA LEU A 416 1.04 -7.40 -31.66
C LEU A 416 1.29 -5.99 -31.12
N LEU A 417 1.91 -5.91 -29.94
CA LEU A 417 2.29 -4.64 -29.33
C LEU A 417 3.38 -3.94 -30.15
N ARG A 418 3.01 -2.76 -30.67
CA ARG A 418 3.94 -1.86 -31.37
C ARG A 418 4.88 -1.18 -30.39
N ASP A 419 5.99 -0.64 -30.90
CA ASP A 419 6.87 0.24 -30.13
C ASP A 419 6.09 1.46 -29.64
N GLY A 420 6.33 1.85 -28.39
CA GLY A 420 5.69 2.99 -27.77
C GLY A 420 5.40 2.79 -26.27
N PRO A 421 4.74 3.77 -25.65
CA PRO A 421 4.54 3.84 -24.20
C PRO A 421 4.01 2.56 -23.58
N LEU A 422 3.07 1.87 -24.21
CA LEU A 422 2.49 0.65 -23.65
C LEU A 422 3.51 -0.50 -23.56
N ARG A 423 4.30 -0.70 -24.61
CA ARG A 423 5.37 -1.71 -24.65
C ARG A 423 6.48 -1.34 -23.66
N ASP A 424 6.84 -0.07 -23.57
CA ASP A 424 7.86 0.43 -22.65
C ASP A 424 7.49 0.17 -21.18
N GLU A 425 6.22 0.33 -20.80
CA GLU A 425 5.73 0.04 -19.45
C GLU A 425 5.81 -1.45 -19.13
N LEU A 426 5.41 -2.32 -20.07
CA LEU A 426 5.49 -3.78 -19.88
C LEU A 426 6.94 -4.25 -19.79
N GLU A 427 7.83 -3.72 -20.63
CA GLU A 427 9.26 -4.03 -20.58
C GLU A 427 9.87 -3.53 -19.27
N THR A 428 9.50 -2.32 -18.81
CA THR A 428 9.91 -1.79 -17.51
C THR A 428 9.46 -2.69 -16.37
N ALA A 429 8.20 -3.12 -16.36
CA ALA A 429 7.68 -4.05 -15.37
C ALA A 429 8.44 -5.41 -15.40
N ALA A 430 8.75 -5.93 -16.58
CA ALA A 430 9.54 -7.15 -16.75
C ALA A 430 10.97 -6.99 -16.19
N ARG A 431 11.66 -5.89 -16.53
CA ARG A 431 13.00 -5.57 -15.99
C ARG A 431 12.98 -5.46 -14.47
N ARG A 432 11.98 -4.78 -13.88
CA ARG A 432 11.82 -4.69 -12.41
C ARG A 432 11.69 -6.08 -11.77
N ARG A 433 10.92 -7.00 -12.37
CA ARG A 433 10.81 -8.39 -11.87
C ARG A 433 12.14 -9.13 -11.88
N VAL A 434 12.96 -8.95 -12.90
CA VAL A 434 14.33 -9.51 -12.96
C VAL A 434 15.19 -8.92 -11.84
N THR A 435 15.21 -7.59 -11.69
CA THR A 435 15.94 -6.91 -10.60
C THR A 435 15.52 -7.42 -9.23
N HIS A 436 14.22 -7.62 -9.01
CA HIS A 436 13.71 -8.18 -7.76
C HIS A 436 14.16 -9.63 -7.53
N GLY A 437 14.16 -10.46 -8.57
CA GLY A 437 14.69 -11.82 -8.50
C GLY A 437 16.18 -11.85 -8.12
N LEU A 438 17.00 -10.99 -8.75
CA LEU A 438 18.42 -10.84 -8.43
C LEU A 438 18.63 -10.35 -6.99
N TYR A 439 17.83 -9.40 -6.53
CA TYR A 439 17.83 -8.93 -5.13
C TYR A 439 17.52 -10.06 -4.16
N ARG A 440 16.46 -10.84 -4.42
CA ARG A 440 16.08 -11.97 -3.57
C ARG A 440 17.14 -13.07 -3.52
N ALA A 441 17.85 -13.28 -4.62
CA ALA A 441 18.95 -14.23 -4.69
C ALA A 441 20.24 -13.71 -4.02
N GLY A 442 20.26 -12.46 -3.53
CA GLY A 442 21.45 -11.82 -2.96
C GLY A 442 22.54 -11.49 -3.99
N LEU A 443 22.20 -11.54 -5.29
CA LEU A 443 23.15 -11.32 -6.39
C LEU A 443 23.42 -9.84 -6.65
N ILE A 444 22.51 -8.96 -6.20
CA ILE A 444 22.67 -7.50 -6.20
C ILE A 444 22.18 -6.95 -4.87
N GLY A 445 22.93 -6.01 -4.26
CA GLY A 445 22.65 -5.56 -2.90
C GLY A 445 23.11 -4.15 -2.54
N SER A 446 24.02 -3.57 -3.33
CA SER A 446 24.38 -2.16 -3.21
C SER A 446 23.58 -1.39 -4.25
N ALA A 447 22.81 -0.39 -3.81
CA ALA A 447 22.22 0.57 -4.74
C ALA A 447 23.33 1.12 -5.66
N PRO A 448 23.06 1.41 -6.95
CA PRO A 448 23.90 2.34 -7.67
C PRO A 448 24.01 3.61 -6.81
N SER A 449 25.22 4.08 -6.52
CA SER A 449 25.40 5.40 -5.93
C SER A 449 24.54 6.39 -6.71
N PRO A 450 23.82 7.33 -6.07
CA PRO A 450 23.23 8.42 -6.80
C PRO A 450 24.36 9.09 -7.57
N ALA A 451 24.37 8.94 -8.90
CA ALA A 451 25.20 9.76 -9.75
C ALA A 451 24.91 11.20 -9.33
N HIS A 452 25.91 11.88 -8.79
CA HIS A 452 25.82 13.29 -8.52
C HIS A 452 25.31 13.96 -9.80
N PRO A 453 24.23 14.75 -9.76
CA PRO A 453 23.90 15.60 -10.88
C PRO A 453 25.13 16.50 -11.09
N GLY A 454 25.82 16.31 -12.20
CA GLY A 454 26.91 17.19 -12.60
C GLY A 454 26.40 18.63 -12.64
N PRO A 455 27.25 19.63 -12.31
CA PRO A 455 26.83 21.02 -12.34
C PRO A 455 26.70 21.46 -13.81
N GLY A 456 25.47 21.47 -14.33
CA GLY A 456 25.22 21.94 -15.69
C GLY A 456 23.74 22.06 -16.04
N ALA A 457 23.34 23.29 -16.35
CA ALA A 457 22.05 23.73 -16.92
C ALA A 457 20.89 23.99 -15.94
N ARG A 458 21.07 25.02 -15.10
CA ARG A 458 19.95 25.83 -14.58
C ARG A 458 19.26 26.49 -15.78
N ARG A 459 18.01 26.08 -16.08
CA ARG A 459 17.12 26.89 -16.91
C ARG A 459 16.61 28.05 -16.06
N ASP A 460 17.00 29.26 -16.46
CA ASP A 460 16.48 30.52 -15.98
C ASP A 460 14.97 30.60 -16.12
N VAL A 461 14.27 30.78 -15.00
CA VAL A 461 12.97 31.47 -14.99
C VAL A 461 13.02 32.50 -13.87
N ARG A 462 12.94 33.76 -14.30
CA ARG A 462 13.15 34.99 -13.55
C ARG A 462 12.17 35.16 -12.38
N SER A 463 12.73 35.57 -11.24
CA SER A 463 12.01 36.12 -10.08
C SER A 463 11.57 37.56 -10.39
N HIS A 464 10.28 37.86 -10.27
CA HIS A 464 9.78 39.24 -10.29
C HIS A 464 10.13 39.99 -8.97
N PRO A 465 10.24 41.34 -9.01
CA PRO A 465 10.95 42.15 -8.02
C PRO A 465 10.08 42.55 -6.82
N ARG A 466 10.74 42.73 -5.67
CA ARG A 466 10.15 43.35 -4.47
C ARG A 466 10.02 44.85 -4.68
N HIS A 467 8.81 45.38 -4.55
CA HIS A 467 8.58 46.82 -4.40
C HIS A 467 9.00 47.26 -2.99
N SER A 468 9.90 48.23 -2.95
CA SER A 468 10.26 49.03 -1.78
C SER A 468 9.20 50.09 -1.51
N SER A 469 8.67 50.16 -0.30
CA SER A 469 7.96 51.33 0.21
C SER A 469 8.80 51.99 1.30
N THR A 470 9.39 53.14 0.98
CA THR A 470 9.84 54.16 1.93
C THR A 470 8.66 55.06 2.29
N ARG A 471 8.33 55.15 3.57
CA ARG A 471 8.47 56.38 4.38
C ARG A 471 8.25 56.07 5.85
#